data_AF-A0A497GA34-F1
#
_entry.id   AF-A0A497GA34-F1
#
_cell.length_a   1.000
_cell.length_b   1.000
_cell.length_c   1.000
_cell.angle_alpha   90.00
_cell.angle_beta   90.00
_cell.angle_gamma   90.00
#
_symmetry.space_group_name_H-M   'P 1'
#
loop_
_entity.id
_entity.type
_entity.pdbx_description
1 polymer ?
#
loop_
_entity_poly.entity_id
_entity_poly.type
_entity_poly.pdbx_seq_one_letter_code
_entity_poly.pdbx_strand_id
1 'polypeptide(L)'
;IGHRLGGKSGRTVTAVIEKPITERVLWESDALSQAYEEYIKIKSMWGEHVNVFLDYVHGKLHSEVICTVYPPRKGFGKYLEVPNRVRWIVQGEKARLFSYEDRTIFVHERKVVEVPTPTYGMYEDFTYGRTVELDPSEQLDLIRIGIAYILLVLRLVYNISFRIFSYDIGNIGDKKILTFWEESCAGLIERFNWVDLKEKVLSFRPTPLSEILMQAIDEDAHYEMINLGMRWDIARDTAVRIINYFLLEEKIKIKVRDKEVLIPKHSRGLKIASIDVLNEPLTDDGSVSLAFIGIYDGEDVKVSKVLKEFYSLKSENKELEFKILEMINEGFVFLIWDKDSFYSKLNELGLRSLVYLFIGLEKEGKIVGVQKEIKKALKLENAPLEEVVNGFGWNFPVPLQILRAEYENTRRKIKNMPYSKWMIFTKYLTQKSIKYLEDVLKSIYNLYLVSKKWRNNKSLFK
;
A
#
# COMPACT_ATOMS: atom_id res chain seq x y z
N ILE A 1 -11.35 -16.67 36.61
CA ILE A 1 -11.82 -15.27 36.70
C ILE A 1 -13.33 -15.28 36.51
N GLY A 2 -14.11 -14.66 37.39
CA GLY A 2 -15.57 -14.55 37.26
C GLY A 2 -16.02 -13.09 37.14
N HIS A 3 -17.14 -12.85 36.45
CA HIS A 3 -17.71 -11.51 36.26
C HIS A 3 -19.03 -11.35 37.00
N ARG A 4 -19.22 -10.20 37.68
CA ARG A 4 -20.53 -9.80 38.22
C ARG A 4 -21.17 -8.79 37.25
N LEU A 5 -22.35 -9.12 36.72
CA LEU A 5 -23.07 -8.26 35.77
C LEU A 5 -23.96 -7.26 36.53
N GLY A 6 -24.01 -6.00 36.08
CA GLY A 6 -24.89 -4.96 36.62
C GLY A 6 -25.77 -4.28 35.56
N GLY A 7 -26.89 -3.68 36.01
CA GLY A 7 -27.85 -2.93 35.19
C GLY A 7 -29.05 -3.74 34.68
N LYS A 8 -30.15 -3.07 34.26
CA LYS A 8 -31.41 -3.69 33.80
C LYS A 8 -31.26 -4.66 32.61
N SER A 9 -30.10 -4.70 31.94
CA SER A 9 -29.79 -5.56 30.79
C SER A 9 -28.50 -6.39 30.93
N GLY A 10 -27.81 -6.37 32.09
CA GLY A 10 -26.68 -7.26 32.39
C GLY A 10 -25.43 -7.15 31.50
N ARG A 11 -25.22 -6.04 30.78
CA ARG A 11 -24.12 -5.90 29.78
C ARG A 11 -22.85 -5.21 30.30
N THR A 12 -22.83 -4.78 31.55
CA THR A 12 -21.66 -4.07 32.12
C THR A 12 -21.02 -4.94 33.21
N VAL A 13 -19.74 -5.29 33.03
CA VAL A 13 -18.94 -5.97 34.06
C VAL A 13 -18.70 -4.98 35.19
N THR A 14 -19.15 -5.33 36.40
CA THR A 14 -19.05 -4.45 37.59
C THR A 14 -17.90 -4.81 38.52
N ALA A 15 -17.40 -6.04 38.45
CA ALA A 15 -16.26 -6.50 39.24
C ALA A 15 -15.59 -7.70 38.56
N VAL A 16 -14.27 -7.80 38.77
CA VAL A 16 -13.45 -8.97 38.43
C VAL A 16 -13.15 -9.71 39.72
N ILE A 17 -13.49 -11.00 39.79
CA ILE A 17 -13.21 -11.83 40.96
C ILE A 17 -12.05 -12.77 40.64
N GLU A 18 -10.96 -12.58 41.37
CA GLU A 18 -9.80 -13.48 41.36
C GLU A 18 -10.01 -14.63 42.34
N LYS A 19 -9.71 -15.85 41.90
CA LYS A 19 -9.77 -17.07 42.70
C LYS A 19 -8.50 -17.89 42.42
N PRO A 20 -8.00 -18.68 43.40
CA PRO A 20 -6.85 -19.53 43.18
C PRO A 20 -7.17 -20.64 42.16
N ILE A 21 -6.19 -21.02 41.34
CA ILE A 21 -6.31 -22.11 40.38
C ILE A 21 -6.21 -23.44 41.14
N THR A 22 -7.38 -23.95 41.56
CA THR A 22 -7.52 -25.23 42.27
C THR A 22 -8.66 -26.01 41.64
N GLU A 23 -8.59 -27.34 41.70
CA GLU A 23 -9.64 -28.20 41.12
C GLU A 23 -11.02 -27.85 41.66
N ARG A 24 -11.14 -27.64 42.97
CA ARG A 24 -12.38 -27.22 43.62
C ARG A 24 -12.96 -25.96 42.97
N VAL A 25 -12.13 -24.94 42.74
CA VAL A 25 -12.57 -23.67 42.14
C VAL A 25 -13.02 -23.86 40.68
N LEU A 26 -12.37 -24.75 39.93
CA LEU A 26 -12.76 -25.06 38.56
C LEU A 26 -14.11 -25.79 38.53
N TRP A 27 -14.33 -26.73 39.44
CA TRP A 27 -15.60 -27.46 39.57
C TRP A 27 -16.76 -26.58 40.06
N GLU A 28 -16.50 -25.51 40.81
CA GLU A 28 -17.53 -24.57 41.29
C GLU A 28 -18.20 -23.74 40.17
N SER A 29 -17.64 -23.72 38.96
CA SER A 29 -18.16 -22.94 37.83
C SER A 29 -18.49 -23.87 36.66
N ASP A 30 -19.75 -23.87 36.22
CA ASP A 30 -20.22 -24.72 35.11
C ASP A 30 -19.37 -24.58 33.83
N ALA A 31 -18.93 -23.35 33.52
CA ALA A 31 -18.09 -23.12 32.35
C ALA A 31 -16.66 -23.68 32.52
N LEU A 32 -16.08 -23.52 33.71
CA LEU A 32 -14.71 -23.99 33.98
C LEU A 32 -14.67 -25.50 34.23
N SER A 33 -15.72 -26.09 34.78
CA SER A 33 -15.82 -27.53 35.01
C SER A 33 -15.81 -28.29 33.69
N GLN A 34 -16.60 -27.84 32.71
CA GLN A 34 -16.63 -28.44 31.37
C GLN A 34 -15.26 -28.34 30.67
N ALA A 35 -14.60 -27.18 30.73
CA ALA A 35 -13.25 -27.03 30.18
C ALA A 35 -12.23 -27.92 30.92
N TYR A 36 -12.38 -28.07 32.24
CA TYR A 36 -11.51 -28.92 33.04
C TYR A 36 -11.68 -30.41 32.72
N GLU A 37 -12.90 -30.89 32.47
CA GLU A 37 -13.17 -32.26 32.02
C GLU A 37 -12.48 -32.58 30.69
N GLU A 38 -12.59 -31.68 29.70
CA GLU A 38 -11.90 -31.88 28.41
C GLU A 38 -10.37 -31.82 28.57
N TYR A 39 -9.83 -30.97 29.44
CA TYR A 39 -8.41 -30.99 29.79
C TYR A 39 -7.97 -32.33 30.39
N ILE A 40 -8.71 -32.87 31.37
CA ILE A 40 -8.44 -34.19 31.97
C ILE A 40 -8.41 -35.27 30.90
N LYS A 41 -9.41 -35.28 30.02
CA LYS A 41 -9.53 -36.23 28.92
C LYS A 41 -8.36 -36.14 27.95
N ILE A 42 -7.92 -34.93 27.59
CA ILE A 42 -6.75 -34.71 26.74
C ILE A 42 -5.49 -35.29 27.39
N LYS A 43 -5.20 -34.95 28.65
CA LYS A 43 -4.02 -35.46 29.37
C LYS A 43 -4.06 -36.99 29.50
N SER A 44 -5.25 -37.54 29.79
CA SER A 44 -5.46 -39.00 29.87
C SER A 44 -5.20 -39.69 28.54
N MET A 45 -5.66 -39.11 27.41
CA MET A 45 -5.36 -39.63 26.07
C MET A 45 -3.86 -39.64 25.76
N TRP A 46 -3.10 -38.68 26.27
CA TRP A 46 -1.64 -38.63 26.11
C TRP A 46 -0.88 -39.53 27.10
N GLY A 47 -1.59 -40.14 28.06
CA GLY A 47 -1.01 -40.94 29.14
C GLY A 47 -0.20 -40.08 30.12
N GLU A 48 -0.59 -38.81 30.28
CA GLU A 48 0.07 -37.82 31.14
C GLU A 48 -0.66 -37.63 32.45
N HIS A 49 0.07 -37.26 33.50
CA HIS A 49 -0.54 -36.94 34.79
C HIS A 49 -1.30 -35.61 34.72
N VAL A 50 -2.52 -35.58 35.26
CA VAL A 50 -3.36 -34.37 35.34
C VAL A 50 -2.88 -33.50 36.50
N ASN A 51 -2.41 -32.29 36.21
CA ASN A 51 -2.13 -31.31 37.25
C ASN A 51 -2.25 -29.89 36.69
N VAL A 52 -3.45 -29.31 36.80
CA VAL A 52 -3.78 -28.01 36.21
C VAL A 52 -2.89 -26.87 36.71
N PHE A 53 -2.50 -26.93 37.99
CA PHE A 53 -1.66 -25.90 38.60
C PHE A 53 -0.22 -25.99 38.09
N LEU A 54 0.38 -27.18 38.10
CA LEU A 54 1.74 -27.38 37.58
C LEU A 54 1.82 -27.14 36.07
N ASP A 55 0.81 -27.57 35.31
CA ASP A 55 0.77 -27.31 33.87
C ASP A 55 0.64 -25.82 33.58
N TYR A 56 -0.15 -25.08 34.36
CA TYR A 56 -0.20 -23.62 34.26
C TYR A 56 1.14 -22.96 34.58
N VAL A 57 1.76 -23.32 35.71
CA VAL A 57 3.05 -22.75 36.16
C VAL A 57 4.19 -23.06 35.18
N HIS A 58 4.19 -24.25 34.57
CA HIS A 58 5.18 -24.63 33.56
C HIS A 58 4.86 -24.13 32.15
N GLY A 59 3.79 -23.35 31.97
CA GLY A 59 3.38 -22.83 30.66
C GLY A 59 2.79 -23.87 29.70
N LYS A 60 2.50 -25.08 30.19
CA LYS A 60 1.84 -26.16 29.43
C LYS A 60 0.33 -25.97 29.35
N LEU A 61 -0.24 -25.11 30.19
CA LEU A 61 -1.63 -24.69 30.14
C LEU A 61 -1.70 -23.17 30.18
N HIS A 62 -2.28 -22.55 29.16
CA HIS A 62 -2.53 -21.11 29.17
C HIS A 62 -3.91 -20.78 28.63
N SER A 63 -4.47 -19.66 29.09
CA SER A 63 -5.76 -19.16 28.67
C SER A 63 -5.57 -17.99 27.71
N GLU A 64 -6.32 -18.00 26.62
CA GLU A 64 -6.31 -16.96 25.61
C GLU A 64 -7.73 -16.48 25.32
N VAL A 65 -7.90 -15.17 25.15
CA VAL A 65 -9.16 -14.59 24.68
C VAL A 65 -9.02 -14.35 23.19
N ILE A 66 -9.89 -14.98 22.40
CA ILE A 66 -9.97 -14.76 20.97
C ILE A 66 -10.92 -13.60 20.72
N CYS A 67 -10.39 -12.54 20.13
CA CYS A 67 -11.17 -11.40 19.69
C CYS A 67 -11.54 -11.53 18.21
N THR A 68 -12.74 -11.07 17.87
CA THR A 68 -13.10 -10.78 16.48
C THR A 68 -12.72 -9.33 16.21
N VAL A 69 -11.83 -9.15 15.23
CA VAL A 69 -11.29 -7.85 14.85
C VAL A 69 -11.93 -7.40 13.55
N TYR A 70 -12.35 -6.14 13.50
CA TYR A 70 -12.90 -5.48 12.32
C TYR A 70 -12.05 -4.25 11.99
N PRO A 71 -10.93 -4.43 11.28
CA PRO A 71 -10.11 -3.33 10.83
C PRO A 71 -10.73 -2.65 9.59
N PRO A 72 -10.28 -1.45 9.22
CA PRO A 72 -10.73 -0.81 7.98
C PRO A 72 -10.33 -1.63 6.76
N ARG A 73 -11.25 -1.73 5.79
CA ARG A 73 -11.05 -2.58 4.60
C ARG A 73 -10.01 -2.02 3.62
N LYS A 74 -9.83 -0.69 3.58
CA LYS A 74 -8.93 0.01 2.66
C LYS A 74 -8.36 1.26 3.31
N GLY A 75 -7.05 1.27 3.54
CA GLY A 75 -6.34 2.41 4.10
C GLY A 75 -6.74 2.69 5.55
N PHE A 76 -6.80 3.97 5.91
CA PHE A 76 -7.10 4.43 7.27
C PHE A 76 -8.61 4.39 7.58
N GLY A 77 -8.97 3.96 8.79
CA GLY A 77 -10.35 4.01 9.26
C GLY A 77 -10.56 3.40 10.64
N LYS A 78 -11.84 3.20 10.99
CA LYS A 78 -12.25 2.70 12.31
C LYS A 78 -11.82 1.24 12.49
N TYR A 79 -11.24 0.95 13.64
CA TYR A 79 -10.88 -0.35 14.17
C TYR A 79 -11.85 -0.73 15.29
N LEU A 80 -12.31 -1.96 15.30
CA LEU A 80 -13.18 -2.50 16.34
C LEU A 80 -12.69 -3.89 16.74
N GLU A 81 -12.51 -4.12 18.03
CA GLU A 81 -12.11 -5.40 18.57
C GLU A 81 -13.14 -5.86 19.62
N VAL A 82 -13.74 -7.02 19.37
CA VAL A 82 -14.79 -7.59 20.23
C VAL A 82 -14.36 -8.97 20.71
N PRO A 83 -14.18 -9.17 22.03
CA PRO A 83 -13.95 -10.49 22.60
C PRO A 83 -15.04 -11.48 22.17
N ASN A 84 -14.65 -12.60 21.55
CA ASN A 84 -15.56 -13.60 21.01
C ASN A 84 -15.69 -14.83 21.91
N ARG A 85 -14.56 -15.41 22.30
CA ARG A 85 -14.51 -16.62 23.13
C ARG A 85 -13.21 -16.72 23.90
N VAL A 86 -13.21 -17.56 24.93
CA VAL A 86 -12.02 -17.91 25.71
C VAL A 86 -11.65 -19.35 25.37
N ARG A 87 -10.36 -19.61 25.18
CA ARG A 87 -9.83 -20.96 24.99
C ARG A 87 -8.67 -21.23 25.93
N TRP A 88 -8.52 -22.49 26.32
CA TRP A 88 -7.30 -23.01 26.92
C TRP A 88 -6.49 -23.74 25.87
N ILE A 89 -5.20 -23.47 25.85
CA ILE A 89 -4.23 -24.20 25.03
C ILE A 89 -3.47 -25.12 25.97
N VAL A 90 -3.56 -26.42 25.69
CA VAL A 90 -2.95 -27.50 26.45
C VAL A 90 -1.80 -28.05 25.62
N GLN A 91 -0.61 -28.12 26.21
CA GLN A 91 0.60 -28.65 25.60
C GLN A 91 1.02 -29.95 26.28
N GLY A 92 1.31 -30.98 25.48
CA GLY A 92 1.79 -32.27 25.94
C GLY A 92 3.25 -32.22 26.41
N GLU A 93 3.60 -33.14 27.30
CA GLU A 93 4.96 -33.29 27.84
C GLU A 93 5.91 -33.90 26.82
N LYS A 94 5.42 -34.85 26.01
CA LYS A 94 6.23 -35.53 25.00
C LYS A 94 6.36 -34.66 23.76
N ALA A 95 7.59 -34.47 23.30
CA ALA A 95 7.88 -33.87 22.01
C ALA A 95 7.98 -34.95 20.93
N ARG A 96 7.40 -34.68 19.76
CA ARG A 96 7.74 -35.38 18.52
C ARG A 96 9.04 -34.79 17.98
N LEU A 97 9.93 -35.66 17.51
CA LEU A 97 11.19 -35.28 16.90
C LEU A 97 11.01 -35.19 15.39
N PHE A 98 11.33 -34.03 14.83
CA PHE A 98 11.36 -33.82 13.38
C PHE A 98 12.79 -33.49 12.95
N SER A 99 13.37 -34.32 12.08
CA SER A 99 14.71 -34.08 11.54
C SER A 99 14.61 -33.24 10.26
N TYR A 100 15.31 -32.11 10.23
CA TYR A 100 15.40 -31.23 9.08
C TYR A 100 16.84 -30.79 8.87
N GLU A 101 17.39 -31.08 7.68
CA GLU A 101 18.82 -30.96 7.41
C GLU A 101 19.64 -31.68 8.50
N ASP A 102 20.55 -30.97 9.17
CA ASP A 102 21.41 -31.48 10.24
C ASP A 102 20.84 -31.19 11.64
N ARG A 103 19.54 -30.86 11.75
CA ARG A 103 18.92 -30.41 13.01
C ARG A 103 17.71 -31.24 13.40
N THR A 104 17.46 -31.32 14.70
CA THR A 104 16.26 -31.94 15.29
C THR A 104 15.38 -30.85 15.90
N ILE A 105 14.17 -30.71 15.37
CA ILE A 105 13.13 -29.81 15.85
C ILE A 105 12.24 -30.60 16.81
N PHE A 106 11.99 -30.04 17.99
CA PHE A 106 11.13 -30.64 19.01
C PHE A 106 9.75 -29.98 18.94
N VAL A 107 8.72 -30.76 18.62
CA VAL A 107 7.35 -30.27 18.49
C VAL A 107 6.48 -30.96 19.53
N HIS A 108 5.95 -30.19 20.47
CA HIS A 108 5.02 -30.72 21.46
C HIS A 108 3.62 -30.81 20.87
N GLU A 109 2.87 -31.85 21.23
CA GLU A 109 1.45 -31.92 20.89
C GLU A 109 0.69 -30.79 21.57
N ARG A 110 -0.25 -30.18 20.85
CA ARG A 110 -1.11 -29.13 21.38
C ARG A 110 -2.57 -29.43 21.08
N LYS A 111 -3.43 -29.11 22.04
CA LYS A 111 -4.88 -29.14 21.87
C LYS A 111 -5.53 -27.90 22.46
N VAL A 112 -6.61 -27.48 21.84
CA VAL A 112 -7.42 -26.34 22.27
C VAL A 112 -8.67 -26.87 22.96
N VAL A 113 -8.99 -26.30 24.11
CA VAL A 113 -10.25 -26.50 24.84
C VAL A 113 -10.99 -25.17 24.86
N GLU A 114 -12.20 -25.13 24.30
CA GLU A 114 -13.04 -23.94 24.43
C GLU A 114 -13.64 -23.84 25.83
N VAL A 115 -13.57 -22.66 26.43
CA VAL A 115 -14.19 -22.37 27.72
C VAL A 115 -15.56 -21.75 27.43
N PRO A 116 -16.68 -22.44 27.71
CA PRO A 116 -18.03 -22.02 27.34
C PRO A 116 -18.54 -20.91 28.27
N THR A 117 -17.89 -19.75 28.22
CA THR A 117 -18.22 -18.57 29.01
C THR A 117 -18.46 -17.37 28.09
N PRO A 118 -19.47 -16.54 28.36
CA PRO A 118 -19.68 -15.32 27.58
C PRO A 118 -18.54 -14.34 27.83
N THR A 119 -18.05 -13.74 26.74
CA THR A 119 -17.09 -12.64 26.77
C THR A 119 -17.81 -11.31 26.71
N TYR A 120 -17.22 -10.29 27.34
CA TYR A 120 -17.79 -8.94 27.41
C TYR A 120 -16.70 -7.90 27.14
N GLY A 121 -17.12 -6.77 26.58
CA GLY A 121 -16.22 -5.67 26.24
C GLY A 121 -16.21 -5.39 24.74
N MET A 122 -15.68 -4.22 24.41
CA MET A 122 -15.50 -3.75 23.05
C MET A 122 -14.43 -2.67 23.10
N TYR A 123 -13.44 -2.78 22.22
CA TYR A 123 -12.41 -1.77 22.05
C TYR A 123 -12.57 -1.12 20.67
N GLU A 124 -12.53 0.20 20.64
CA GLU A 124 -12.64 1.00 19.42
C GLU A 124 -11.41 1.90 19.29
N ASP A 125 -10.83 1.91 18.10
CA ASP A 125 -9.73 2.83 17.76
C ASP A 125 -9.76 3.14 16.25
N PHE A 126 -8.68 3.69 15.71
CA PHE A 126 -8.44 3.86 14.28
C PHE A 126 -7.09 3.27 13.89
N THR A 127 -7.04 2.60 12.75
CA THR A 127 -5.80 2.04 12.22
C THR A 127 -5.79 2.03 10.68
N TYR A 128 -4.74 1.48 10.09
CA TYR A 128 -4.66 1.17 8.66
C TYR A 128 -4.91 -0.33 8.45
N GLY A 129 -5.68 -0.65 7.41
CA GLY A 129 -6.02 -2.02 7.09
C GLY A 129 -6.29 -2.24 5.61
N ARG A 130 -6.15 -3.51 5.20
CA ARG A 130 -6.48 -4.01 3.87
C ARG A 130 -7.20 -5.34 3.98
N THR A 131 -8.30 -5.46 3.28
CA THR A 131 -9.04 -6.73 3.13
C THR A 131 -9.13 -7.08 1.67
N VAL A 132 -8.68 -8.27 1.31
CA VAL A 132 -8.78 -8.81 -0.06
C VAL A 132 -9.59 -10.09 -0.08
N GLU A 133 -10.41 -10.24 -1.12
CA GLU A 133 -11.00 -11.53 -1.47
C GLU A 133 -9.93 -12.39 -2.14
N LEU A 134 -9.77 -13.62 -1.66
CA LEU A 134 -8.86 -14.61 -2.21
C LEU A 134 -9.60 -15.47 -3.24
N ASP A 135 -8.86 -16.09 -4.16
CA ASP A 135 -9.46 -17.05 -5.10
C ASP A 135 -10.02 -18.25 -4.33
N PRO A 136 -11.22 -18.76 -4.67
CA PRO A 136 -11.80 -19.93 -4.01
C PRO A 136 -10.88 -21.17 -4.00
N SER A 137 -9.96 -21.29 -4.95
CA SER A 137 -8.98 -22.38 -5.02
C SER A 137 -7.83 -22.27 -4.01
N GLU A 138 -7.60 -21.10 -3.39
CA GLU A 138 -6.50 -20.92 -2.43
C GLU A 138 -6.73 -21.75 -1.16
N GLN A 139 -5.68 -22.39 -0.65
CA GLN A 139 -5.75 -23.13 0.62
C GLN A 139 -5.39 -22.20 1.77
N LEU A 140 -6.25 -22.08 2.78
CA LEU A 140 -6.07 -21.10 3.86
C LEU A 140 -4.78 -21.33 4.67
N ASP A 141 -4.40 -22.59 4.89
CA ASP A 141 -3.18 -22.93 5.61
C ASP A 141 -1.93 -22.45 4.85
N LEU A 142 -1.93 -22.60 3.52
CA LEU A 142 -0.86 -22.04 2.68
C LEU A 142 -0.86 -20.51 2.72
N ILE A 143 -2.04 -19.87 2.72
CA ILE A 143 -2.14 -18.41 2.84
C ILE A 143 -1.58 -17.94 4.19
N ARG A 144 -1.88 -18.64 5.28
CA ARG A 144 -1.33 -18.39 6.62
C ARG A 144 0.19 -18.47 6.62
N ILE A 145 0.76 -19.52 6.02
CA ILE A 145 2.21 -19.64 5.83
C ILE A 145 2.77 -18.48 5.00
N GLY A 146 2.09 -18.12 3.91
CA GLY A 146 2.53 -17.06 3.01
C GLY A 146 2.57 -15.69 3.67
N ILE A 147 1.53 -15.32 4.44
CA ILE A 147 1.50 -14.03 5.14
C ILE A 147 2.51 -14.00 6.30
N ALA A 148 2.68 -15.11 7.02
CA ALA A 148 3.73 -15.23 8.05
C ALA A 148 5.14 -15.10 7.44
N TYR A 149 5.36 -15.67 6.25
CA TYR A 149 6.60 -15.47 5.49
C TYR A 149 6.81 -14.01 5.06
N ILE A 150 5.76 -13.28 4.69
CA ILE A 150 5.85 -11.85 4.42
C ILE A 150 6.29 -11.09 5.68
N LEU A 151 5.66 -11.35 6.83
CA LEU A 151 6.03 -10.73 8.10
C LEU A 151 7.48 -11.04 8.50
N LEU A 152 7.94 -12.26 8.24
CA LEU A 152 9.33 -12.66 8.44
C LEU A 152 10.29 -11.83 7.59
N VAL A 153 9.98 -11.65 6.30
CA VAL A 153 10.79 -10.81 5.39
C VAL A 153 10.78 -9.36 5.81
N LEU A 154 9.61 -8.82 6.21
CA LEU A 154 9.51 -7.47 6.77
C LEU A 154 10.40 -7.30 8.01
N ARG A 155 10.47 -8.32 8.87
CA ARG A 155 11.33 -8.30 10.05
C ARG A 155 12.81 -8.34 9.70
N LEU A 156 13.23 -9.26 8.85
CA LEU A 156 14.66 -9.53 8.61
C LEU A 156 15.29 -8.60 7.57
N VAL A 157 14.51 -8.10 6.61
CA VAL A 157 15.02 -7.25 5.52
C VAL A 157 14.77 -5.77 5.81
N TYR A 158 13.62 -5.43 6.37
CA TYR A 158 13.21 -4.03 6.61
C TYR A 158 13.31 -3.62 8.08
N ASN A 159 13.72 -4.51 8.98
CA ASN A 159 13.79 -4.28 10.42
C ASN A 159 12.45 -3.88 11.07
N ILE A 160 11.32 -4.19 10.42
CA ILE A 160 10.00 -3.85 10.94
C ILE A 160 9.58 -4.91 11.96
N SER A 161 9.14 -4.49 13.14
CA SER A 161 8.65 -5.43 14.15
C SER A 161 7.42 -6.19 13.62
N PHE A 162 7.41 -7.52 13.73
CA PHE A 162 6.24 -8.30 13.34
C PHE A 162 5.02 -8.02 14.23
N ARG A 163 5.21 -7.41 15.42
CA ARG A 163 4.10 -6.95 16.28
C ARG A 163 3.35 -5.74 15.75
N ILE A 164 3.87 -5.06 14.72
CA ILE A 164 3.19 -3.90 14.13
C ILE A 164 2.00 -4.35 13.29
N PHE A 165 2.01 -5.57 12.78
CA PHE A 165 0.98 -6.05 11.87
C PHE A 165 0.31 -7.29 12.43
N SER A 166 -0.98 -7.40 12.16
CA SER A 166 -1.76 -8.60 12.39
C SER A 166 -2.55 -8.95 11.15
N TYR A 167 -3.00 -10.20 11.10
CA TYR A 167 -3.83 -10.68 10.02
C TYR A 167 -4.89 -11.66 10.50
N ASP A 168 -5.94 -11.78 9.69
CA ASP A 168 -7.00 -12.76 9.86
C ASP A 168 -7.31 -13.39 8.51
N ILE A 169 -7.57 -14.69 8.53
CA ILE A 169 -7.86 -15.49 7.36
C ILE A 169 -9.15 -16.24 7.64
N GLY A 170 -10.17 -15.98 6.84
CA GLY A 170 -11.51 -16.48 7.11
C GLY A 170 -12.25 -16.92 5.85
N ASN A 171 -13.30 -17.70 6.08
CA ASN A 171 -14.28 -18.07 5.06
C ASN A 171 -15.63 -17.43 5.38
N ILE A 172 -16.31 -16.94 4.35
CA ILE A 172 -17.69 -16.50 4.39
C ILE A 172 -18.44 -17.27 3.30
N GLY A 173 -19.07 -18.38 3.68
CA GLY A 173 -19.65 -19.31 2.70
C GLY A 173 -18.57 -19.95 1.84
N ASP A 174 -18.64 -19.73 0.53
CA ASP A 174 -17.66 -20.19 -0.48
C ASP A 174 -16.53 -19.16 -0.72
N LYS A 175 -16.61 -17.98 -0.12
CA LYS A 175 -15.63 -16.91 -0.28
C LYS A 175 -14.55 -16.98 0.78
N LYS A 176 -13.32 -16.69 0.36
CA LYS A 176 -12.12 -16.66 1.20
C LYS A 176 -11.63 -15.23 1.32
N ILE A 177 -11.26 -14.80 2.51
CA ILE A 177 -10.78 -13.44 2.76
C ILE A 177 -9.45 -13.47 3.51
N LEU A 178 -8.57 -12.55 3.15
CA LEU A 178 -7.39 -12.18 3.92
C LEU A 178 -7.54 -10.73 4.35
N THR A 179 -7.44 -10.52 5.65
CA THR A 179 -7.41 -9.19 6.26
C THR A 179 -6.06 -8.97 6.90
N PHE A 180 -5.44 -7.81 6.65
CA PHE A 180 -4.13 -7.42 7.13
C PHE A 180 -4.20 -5.98 7.66
N TRP A 181 -3.77 -5.73 8.90
CA TRP A 181 -3.88 -4.41 9.52
C TRP A 181 -2.70 -4.10 10.42
N GLU A 182 -2.60 -2.83 10.82
CA GLU A 182 -1.60 -2.39 11.80
C GLU A 182 -2.16 -2.42 13.22
N GLU A 183 -1.45 -3.04 14.16
CA GLU A 183 -1.71 -2.95 15.60
C GLU A 183 -1.41 -1.55 16.15
N SER A 184 -0.65 -0.76 15.41
CA SER A 184 -0.32 0.63 15.76
C SER A 184 -0.51 1.49 14.52
N CYS A 185 -1.30 2.56 14.62
CA CYS A 185 -1.63 3.47 13.52
C CYS A 185 -0.39 4.26 13.01
N ALA A 186 0.50 3.60 12.26
CA ALA A 186 1.77 4.12 11.79
C ALA A 186 1.74 4.50 10.29
N GLY A 187 0.76 3.98 9.54
CA GLY A 187 0.59 4.24 8.11
C GLY A 187 1.66 3.57 7.24
N LEU A 188 2.23 2.44 7.68
CA LEU A 188 3.19 1.63 6.94
C LEU A 188 2.53 0.89 5.76
N ILE A 189 1.32 0.37 5.93
CA ILE A 189 0.56 -0.37 4.90
C ILE A 189 0.41 0.47 3.62
N GLU A 190 0.12 1.76 3.76
CA GLU A 190 -0.04 2.68 2.62
C GLU A 190 1.30 3.15 2.04
N ARG A 191 2.39 3.03 2.80
CA ARG A 191 3.74 3.42 2.36
C ARG A 191 4.53 2.26 1.77
N PHE A 192 4.04 1.03 1.87
CA PHE A 192 4.73 -0.13 1.32
C PHE A 192 4.83 -0.05 -0.19
N ASN A 193 6.06 -0.18 -0.70
CA ASN A 193 6.27 -0.52 -2.09
C ASN A 193 6.12 -2.04 -2.26
N TRP A 194 4.91 -2.48 -2.58
CA TRP A 194 4.58 -3.91 -2.75
C TRP A 194 5.39 -4.58 -3.88
N VAL A 195 5.87 -3.81 -4.86
CA VAL A 195 6.75 -4.33 -5.92
C VAL A 195 8.14 -4.64 -5.37
N ASP A 196 8.72 -3.72 -4.60
CA ASP A 196 10.01 -3.94 -3.93
C ASP A 196 9.89 -5.10 -2.92
N LEU A 197 8.83 -5.15 -2.11
CA LEU A 197 8.59 -6.25 -1.18
C LEU A 197 8.52 -7.60 -1.89
N LYS A 198 7.88 -7.66 -3.07
CA LYS A 198 7.85 -8.88 -3.89
C LYS A 198 9.25 -9.30 -4.34
N GLU A 199 10.09 -8.37 -4.75
CA GLU A 199 11.49 -8.66 -5.12
C GLU A 199 12.30 -9.15 -3.91
N LYS A 200 12.10 -8.58 -2.72
CA LYS A 200 12.72 -9.06 -1.48
C LYS A 200 12.24 -10.45 -1.08
N VAL A 201 10.94 -10.72 -1.17
CA VAL A 201 10.38 -12.06 -0.92
C VAL A 201 11.00 -13.11 -1.84
N LEU A 202 11.15 -12.79 -3.13
CA LEU A 202 11.74 -13.70 -4.12
C LEU A 202 13.22 -13.97 -3.89
N SER A 203 13.98 -12.97 -3.41
CA SER A 203 15.43 -13.06 -3.20
C SER A 203 15.82 -13.51 -1.78
N PHE A 204 14.89 -13.47 -0.83
CA PHE A 204 15.14 -13.85 0.55
C PHE A 204 15.51 -15.33 0.67
N ARG A 205 16.56 -15.61 1.46
CA ARG A 205 17.01 -16.97 1.78
C ARG A 205 16.80 -17.24 3.27
N PRO A 206 15.93 -18.20 3.63
CA PRO A 206 15.72 -18.58 5.01
C PRO A 206 17.00 -19.06 5.68
N THR A 207 17.08 -18.81 6.99
CA THR A 207 18.20 -19.19 7.87
C THR A 207 17.64 -19.94 9.08
N PRO A 208 18.47 -20.55 9.95
CA PRO A 208 18.01 -21.07 11.24
C PRO A 208 17.14 -20.11 12.04
N LEU A 209 17.49 -18.82 12.04
CA LEU A 209 16.72 -17.79 12.73
C LEU A 209 15.33 -17.59 12.13
N SER A 210 15.17 -17.87 10.84
CA SER A 210 13.89 -17.72 10.13
C SER A 210 12.81 -18.65 10.66
N GLU A 211 13.17 -19.88 11.03
CA GLU A 211 12.26 -20.83 11.67
C GLU A 211 11.79 -20.31 13.03
N ILE A 212 12.73 -19.92 13.89
CA ILE A 212 12.43 -19.43 15.24
C ILE A 212 11.52 -18.21 15.17
N LEU A 213 11.79 -17.31 14.22
CA LEU A 213 10.94 -16.15 13.99
C LEU A 213 9.58 -16.51 13.40
N MET A 214 9.49 -17.49 12.50
CA MET A 214 8.20 -17.98 12.01
C MET A 214 7.32 -18.47 13.16
N GLN A 215 7.89 -19.28 14.06
CA GLN A 215 7.20 -19.74 15.27
C GLN A 215 6.75 -18.57 16.16
N ALA A 216 7.57 -17.53 16.30
CA ALA A 216 7.22 -16.35 17.09
C ALA A 216 6.18 -15.44 16.41
N ILE A 217 6.04 -15.51 15.08
CA ILE A 217 5.08 -14.75 14.29
C ILE A 217 3.71 -15.43 14.32
N ASP A 218 3.66 -16.71 13.98
CA ASP A 218 2.44 -17.52 13.99
C ASP A 218 2.82 -19.00 14.22
N GLU A 219 2.47 -19.51 15.40
CA GLU A 219 2.74 -20.89 15.79
C GLU A 219 1.98 -21.91 14.92
N ASP A 220 0.76 -21.58 14.46
CA ASP A 220 -0.01 -22.44 13.57
C ASP A 220 0.65 -22.48 12.17
N ALA A 221 1.13 -21.34 11.68
CA ALA A 221 1.90 -21.28 10.43
C ALA A 221 3.18 -22.11 10.50
N HIS A 222 3.88 -22.05 11.64
CA HIS A 222 5.09 -22.86 11.89
C HIS A 222 4.77 -24.35 11.94
N TYR A 223 3.70 -24.74 12.63
CA TYR A 223 3.26 -26.14 12.66
C TYR A 223 2.94 -26.68 11.26
N GLU A 224 2.21 -25.91 10.44
CA GLU A 224 1.92 -26.30 9.06
C GLU A 224 3.18 -26.32 8.18
N MET A 225 4.13 -25.42 8.40
CA MET A 225 5.45 -25.48 7.75
C MET A 225 6.20 -26.77 8.08
N ILE A 226 6.15 -27.24 9.33
CA ILE A 226 6.76 -28.51 9.73
C ILE A 226 6.05 -29.68 9.03
N ASN A 227 4.72 -29.69 8.96
CA ASN A 227 3.96 -30.71 8.25
C ASN A 227 4.30 -30.75 6.75
N LEU A 228 4.60 -29.60 6.15
CA LEU A 228 5.06 -29.49 4.76
C LEU A 228 6.54 -29.84 4.55
N GLY A 229 7.25 -30.28 5.59
CA GLY A 229 8.67 -30.62 5.51
C GLY A 229 9.58 -29.40 5.42
N MET A 230 9.17 -28.27 6.00
CA MET A 230 9.90 -26.99 5.98
C MET A 230 10.24 -26.52 4.55
N ARG A 231 9.28 -26.71 3.64
CA ARG A 231 9.35 -26.28 2.25
C ARG A 231 9.16 -24.77 2.09
N TRP A 232 10.24 -24.03 2.32
CA TRP A 232 10.27 -22.57 2.20
C TRP A 232 9.98 -22.05 0.78
N ASP A 233 10.18 -22.88 -0.25
CA ASP A 233 9.78 -22.58 -1.62
C ASP A 233 8.27 -22.37 -1.74
N ILE A 234 7.46 -23.22 -1.08
CA ILE A 234 6.00 -23.07 -1.05
C ILE A 234 5.60 -21.78 -0.33
N ALA A 235 6.24 -21.49 0.81
CA ALA A 235 5.98 -20.29 1.60
C ALA A 235 6.23 -19.02 0.77
N ARG A 236 7.39 -18.97 0.09
CA ARG A 236 7.77 -17.88 -0.82
C ARG A 236 6.78 -17.74 -1.97
N ASP A 237 6.45 -18.83 -2.65
CA ASP A 237 5.58 -18.77 -3.82
C ASP A 237 4.15 -18.34 -3.44
N THR A 238 3.69 -18.72 -2.24
CA THR A 238 2.39 -18.29 -1.70
C THR A 238 2.42 -16.83 -1.23
N ALA A 239 3.49 -16.38 -0.58
CA ALA A 239 3.72 -14.97 -0.27
C ALA A 239 3.65 -14.08 -1.53
N VAL A 240 4.25 -14.53 -2.64
CA VAL A 240 4.17 -13.83 -3.92
C VAL A 240 2.72 -13.73 -4.43
N ARG A 241 1.90 -14.78 -4.29
CA ARG A 241 0.47 -14.73 -4.66
C ARG A 241 -0.28 -13.72 -3.80
N ILE A 242 -0.06 -13.72 -2.48
CA ILE A 242 -0.65 -12.74 -1.55
C ILE A 242 -0.30 -11.29 -1.95
N ILE A 243 0.97 -11.02 -2.24
CA ILE A 243 1.39 -9.68 -2.69
C ILE A 243 0.71 -9.31 -4.02
N ASN A 244 0.47 -10.28 -4.92
CA ASN A 244 -0.26 -10.01 -6.14
C ASN A 244 -1.73 -9.61 -5.87
N TYR A 245 -2.39 -10.15 -4.84
CA TYR A 245 -3.73 -9.70 -4.44
C TYR A 245 -3.71 -8.24 -3.97
N PHE A 246 -2.75 -7.85 -3.14
CA PHE A 246 -2.60 -6.45 -2.73
C PHE A 246 -2.30 -5.53 -3.92
N LEU A 247 -1.42 -5.95 -4.84
CA LEU A 247 -1.12 -5.24 -6.07
C LEU A 247 -2.31 -5.16 -7.05
N LEU A 248 -3.28 -6.07 -6.97
CA LEU A 248 -4.49 -6.03 -7.80
C LEU A 248 -5.43 -4.92 -7.35
N GLU A 249 -5.57 -4.69 -6.04
CA GLU A 249 -6.34 -3.56 -5.50
C GLU A 249 -5.71 -2.21 -5.88
N GLU A 250 -4.39 -2.17 -6.04
CA GLU A 250 -3.63 -1.00 -6.47
C GLU A 250 -3.60 -0.83 -8.00
N LYS A 251 -4.51 -1.43 -8.77
CA LYS A 251 -4.61 -1.17 -10.21
C LYS A 251 -5.85 -0.38 -10.54
N ILE A 252 -5.68 0.66 -11.36
CA ILE A 252 -6.80 1.37 -11.98
C ILE A 252 -7.06 0.78 -13.35
N LYS A 253 -8.33 0.50 -13.63
CA LYS A 253 -8.81 0.18 -14.98
C LYS A 253 -8.82 1.46 -15.78
N ILE A 254 -7.97 1.53 -16.80
CA ILE A 254 -8.05 2.57 -17.80
C ILE A 254 -8.57 1.96 -19.09
N LYS A 255 -9.66 2.52 -19.59
CA LYS A 255 -10.21 2.18 -20.90
C LYS A 255 -9.32 2.80 -21.96
N VAL A 256 -8.75 1.96 -22.82
CA VAL A 256 -7.98 2.38 -24.00
C VAL A 256 -8.76 1.91 -25.22
N ARG A 257 -9.51 2.82 -25.86
CA ARG A 257 -10.53 2.48 -26.88
C ARG A 257 -11.52 1.44 -26.32
N ASP A 258 -11.62 0.25 -26.93
CA ASP A 258 -12.54 -0.82 -26.49
C ASP A 258 -11.91 -1.86 -25.56
N LYS A 259 -10.64 -1.70 -25.19
CA LYS A 259 -9.91 -2.66 -24.36
C LYS A 259 -9.59 -2.04 -23.00
N GLU A 260 -9.79 -2.81 -21.94
CA GLU A 260 -9.41 -2.42 -20.58
C GLU A 260 -7.92 -2.70 -20.34
N VAL A 261 -7.16 -1.69 -19.94
CA VAL A 261 -5.76 -1.84 -19.51
C VAL A 261 -5.68 -1.57 -18.02
N LEU A 262 -5.18 -2.55 -17.26
CA LEU A 262 -4.89 -2.40 -15.84
C LEU A 262 -3.50 -1.78 -15.66
N ILE A 263 -3.44 -0.52 -15.24
CA ILE A 263 -2.20 0.15 -14.84
C ILE A 263 -2.14 0.29 -13.31
N PRO A 264 -0.95 0.40 -12.70
CA PRO A 264 -0.83 0.76 -11.29
C PRO A 264 -1.60 2.06 -10.99
N LYS A 265 -2.24 2.11 -9.82
CA LYS A 265 -2.84 3.31 -9.25
C LYS A 265 -1.75 4.35 -9.07
N HIS A 266 -2.12 5.60 -9.24
CA HIS A 266 -1.19 6.70 -9.03
C HIS A 266 -0.79 6.75 -7.54
N SER A 267 0.51 6.89 -7.29
CA SER A 267 1.07 7.01 -5.94
C SER A 267 2.49 7.56 -5.99
N ARG A 268 2.90 8.31 -4.94
CA ARG A 268 4.31 8.68 -4.72
C ARG A 268 5.23 7.47 -4.55
N GLY A 269 4.70 6.33 -4.12
CA GLY A 269 5.46 5.08 -3.95
C GLY A 269 6.07 4.54 -5.24
N LEU A 270 5.53 4.92 -6.41
CA LEU A 270 6.08 4.56 -7.71
C LEU A 270 7.38 5.32 -8.05
N LYS A 271 7.74 6.35 -7.28
CA LYS A 271 8.95 7.17 -7.46
C LYS A 271 9.09 7.70 -8.89
N ILE A 272 7.98 8.11 -9.48
CA ILE A 272 7.91 8.77 -10.79
C ILE A 272 7.08 10.04 -10.65
N ALA A 273 7.46 11.10 -11.37
CA ALA A 273 6.70 12.34 -11.41
C ALA A 273 6.68 12.89 -12.84
N SER A 274 5.55 13.37 -13.33
CA SER A 274 5.49 14.11 -14.60
C SER A 274 5.74 15.59 -14.37
N ILE A 275 6.46 16.22 -15.30
CA ILE A 275 6.74 17.66 -15.28
C ILE A 275 6.62 18.23 -16.69
N ASP A 276 6.04 19.42 -16.81
CA ASP A 276 5.95 20.16 -18.06
C ASP A 276 5.84 21.68 -17.80
N VAL A 277 6.07 22.45 -18.85
CA VAL A 277 6.01 23.91 -18.87
C VAL A 277 5.05 24.37 -19.95
N LEU A 278 4.19 25.32 -19.60
CA LEU A 278 3.38 26.08 -20.53
C LEU A 278 3.91 27.52 -20.59
N ASN A 279 4.20 28.02 -21.79
CA ASN A 279 4.67 29.39 -22.02
C ASN A 279 3.69 30.12 -22.94
N GLU A 280 3.18 31.28 -22.51
CA GLU A 280 2.20 32.10 -23.20
C GLU A 280 2.73 33.54 -23.37
N PRO A 281 3.43 33.84 -24.48
CA PRO A 281 3.94 35.18 -24.75
C PRO A 281 2.82 36.22 -24.83
N LEU A 282 2.86 37.29 -24.04
CA LEU A 282 1.87 38.39 -24.12
C LEU A 282 2.24 39.42 -25.21
N THR A 283 3.49 39.39 -25.65
CA THR A 283 4.10 40.25 -26.67
C THR A 283 4.60 39.40 -27.83
N ASP A 284 4.62 39.96 -29.05
CA ASP A 284 5.06 39.22 -30.25
C ASP A 284 6.55 38.88 -30.22
N ASP A 285 7.36 39.69 -29.54
CA ASP A 285 8.80 39.47 -29.34
C ASP A 285 9.11 38.58 -28.12
N GLY A 286 8.09 38.16 -27.36
CA GLY A 286 8.25 37.33 -26.16
C GLY A 286 8.94 38.02 -24.99
N SER A 287 9.09 39.35 -25.04
CA SER A 287 9.67 40.16 -23.95
C SER A 287 8.85 40.03 -22.67
N VAL A 288 7.53 40.00 -22.79
CA VAL A 288 6.59 39.72 -21.69
C VAL A 288 5.91 38.40 -21.94
N SER A 289 6.02 37.46 -21.00
CA SER A 289 5.41 36.13 -21.10
C SER A 289 4.82 35.66 -19.78
N LEU A 290 3.67 34.99 -19.87
CA LEU A 290 3.05 34.29 -18.75
C LEU A 290 3.40 32.81 -18.87
N ALA A 291 4.03 32.24 -17.85
CA ALA A 291 4.39 30.84 -17.87
C ALA A 291 3.94 30.09 -16.63
N PHE A 292 3.79 28.79 -16.79
CA PHE A 292 3.34 27.87 -15.76
C PHE A 292 4.25 26.65 -15.79
N ILE A 293 4.81 26.31 -14.63
CA ILE A 293 5.59 25.09 -14.46
C ILE A 293 4.80 24.23 -13.49
N GLY A 294 4.57 22.98 -13.86
CA GLY A 294 3.79 22.08 -13.04
C GLY A 294 4.45 20.72 -12.89
N ILE A 295 4.25 20.11 -11.73
CA ILE A 295 4.70 18.76 -11.43
C ILE A 295 3.55 17.94 -10.84
N TYR A 296 3.50 16.67 -11.19
CA TYR A 296 2.56 15.69 -10.64
C TYR A 296 3.31 14.44 -10.19
N ASP A 297 3.19 14.07 -8.92
CA ASP A 297 3.93 12.97 -8.29
C ASP A 297 3.15 11.67 -8.14
N GLY A 298 1.96 11.60 -8.75
CA GLY A 298 1.03 10.49 -8.61
C GLY A 298 -0.06 10.75 -7.56
N GLU A 299 0.05 11.77 -6.72
CA GLU A 299 -1.00 12.12 -5.76
C GLU A 299 -1.42 13.58 -5.93
N ASP A 300 -0.45 14.49 -5.87
CA ASP A 300 -0.70 15.93 -5.89
C ASP A 300 -0.11 16.61 -7.12
N VAL A 301 -0.91 17.48 -7.75
CA VAL A 301 -0.39 18.41 -8.76
C VAL A 301 -0.02 19.73 -8.09
N LYS A 302 1.18 20.23 -8.37
CA LYS A 302 1.60 21.56 -7.97
C LYS A 302 1.98 22.37 -9.21
N VAL A 303 1.38 23.55 -9.37
CA VAL A 303 1.66 24.46 -10.48
C VAL A 303 2.09 25.81 -9.91
N SER A 304 3.22 26.34 -10.40
CA SER A 304 3.68 27.69 -10.08
C SER A 304 3.62 28.59 -11.31
N LYS A 305 3.22 29.84 -11.07
CA LYS A 305 3.15 30.89 -12.08
C LYS A 305 4.46 31.65 -12.15
N VAL A 306 4.94 31.86 -13.37
CA VAL A 306 6.12 32.65 -13.69
C VAL A 306 5.71 33.82 -14.57
N LEU A 307 6.10 35.03 -14.16
CA LEU A 307 5.98 36.20 -15.00
C LEU A 307 7.37 36.62 -15.47
N LYS A 308 7.58 36.55 -16.79
CA LYS A 308 8.76 37.12 -17.44
C LYS A 308 8.41 38.51 -17.92
N GLU A 309 9.15 39.52 -17.47
CA GLU A 309 9.01 40.92 -17.87
C GLU A 309 10.37 41.44 -18.39
N PHE A 310 10.53 41.52 -19.70
CA PHE A 310 11.75 41.92 -20.39
C PHE A 310 12.95 41.04 -19.98
N TYR A 311 13.80 41.53 -19.07
CA TYR A 311 14.97 40.85 -18.53
C TYR A 311 14.78 40.36 -17.08
N SER A 312 13.64 40.68 -16.47
CA SER A 312 13.33 40.35 -15.09
C SER A 312 12.39 39.16 -15.01
N LEU A 313 12.71 38.25 -14.08
CA LEU A 313 11.87 37.13 -13.71
C LEU A 313 11.23 37.41 -12.36
N LYS A 314 9.91 37.59 -12.35
CA LYS A 314 9.12 37.57 -11.13
C LYS A 314 8.51 36.18 -10.99
N SER A 315 9.10 35.35 -10.14
CA SER A 315 8.66 33.98 -9.94
C SER A 315 8.14 33.75 -8.52
N GLU A 316 6.96 33.16 -8.41
CA GLU A 316 6.46 32.52 -7.18
C GLU A 316 6.91 31.03 -7.13
N ASN A 317 8.09 30.72 -7.68
CA ASN A 317 8.52 29.34 -7.96
C ASN A 317 9.31 28.65 -6.84
N LYS A 318 9.71 29.36 -5.78
CA LYS A 318 10.64 28.80 -4.77
C LYS A 318 10.13 27.48 -4.18
N GLU A 319 8.82 27.38 -3.95
CA GLU A 319 8.23 26.15 -3.42
C GLU A 319 8.22 24.99 -4.42
N LEU A 320 8.09 25.26 -5.72
CA LEU A 320 8.14 24.23 -6.75
C LEU A 320 9.56 23.73 -6.96
N GLU A 321 10.54 24.65 -6.99
CA GLU A 321 11.96 24.30 -7.05
C GLU A 321 12.38 23.44 -5.87
N PHE A 322 11.93 23.80 -4.65
CA PHE A 322 12.16 22.99 -3.46
C PHE A 322 11.51 21.61 -3.58
N LYS A 323 10.25 21.53 -4.03
CA LYS A 323 9.55 20.25 -4.26
C LYS A 323 10.28 19.36 -5.29
N ILE A 324 10.84 19.95 -6.35
CA ILE A 324 11.66 19.21 -7.34
C ILE A 324 12.92 18.65 -6.68
N LEU A 325 13.63 19.46 -5.88
CA LEU A 325 14.85 19.01 -5.18
C LEU A 325 14.57 17.90 -4.17
N GLU A 326 13.47 17.98 -3.41
CA GLU A 326 13.04 16.90 -2.51
C GLU A 326 12.80 15.60 -3.27
N MET A 327 12.08 15.65 -4.39
CA MET A 327 11.82 14.46 -5.22
C MET A 327 13.10 13.83 -5.77
N ILE A 328 14.08 14.66 -6.17
CA ILE A 328 15.39 14.17 -6.63
C ILE A 328 16.08 13.39 -5.51
N ASN A 329 16.13 13.95 -4.30
CA ASN A 329 16.73 13.31 -3.13
C ASN A 329 15.99 12.01 -2.73
N GLU A 330 14.66 11.99 -2.93
CA GLU A 330 13.81 10.83 -2.73
C GLU A 330 13.91 9.75 -3.83
N GLY A 331 14.72 10.00 -4.87
CA GLY A 331 15.05 9.05 -5.93
C GLY A 331 14.11 9.04 -7.13
N PHE A 332 13.24 10.04 -7.30
CA PHE A 332 12.23 10.09 -8.36
C PHE A 332 12.84 10.09 -9.77
N VAL A 333 12.09 9.52 -10.72
CA VAL A 333 12.32 9.64 -12.16
C VAL A 333 11.31 10.62 -12.76
N PHE A 334 11.77 11.59 -13.53
CA PHE A 334 10.93 12.62 -14.14
C PHE A 334 10.45 12.20 -15.54
N LEU A 335 9.15 12.34 -15.76
CA LEU A 335 8.46 12.05 -17.01
C LEU A 335 8.19 13.37 -17.74
N ILE A 336 8.80 13.52 -18.92
CA ILE A 336 8.64 14.69 -19.77
C ILE A 336 8.05 14.20 -21.08
N TRP A 337 7.05 14.90 -21.64
CA TRP A 337 6.46 14.48 -22.92
C TRP A 337 7.51 14.50 -24.02
N ASP A 338 7.98 15.69 -24.38
CA ASP A 338 9.05 15.93 -25.34
C ASP A 338 10.17 16.75 -24.69
N LYS A 339 11.38 16.18 -24.66
CA LYS A 339 12.51 16.76 -23.94
C LYS A 339 12.99 18.04 -24.61
N ASP A 340 13.07 18.05 -25.94
CA ASP A 340 13.61 19.17 -26.71
C ASP A 340 12.73 20.42 -26.53
N SER A 341 11.41 20.25 -26.65
CA SER A 341 10.43 21.31 -26.37
C SER A 341 10.50 21.80 -24.92
N PHE A 342 10.63 20.89 -23.95
CA PHE A 342 10.73 21.25 -22.54
C PHE A 342 11.96 22.13 -22.25
N TYR A 343 13.14 21.73 -22.74
CA TYR A 343 14.36 22.52 -22.56
C TYR A 343 14.30 23.86 -23.31
N SER A 344 13.70 23.92 -24.51
CA SER A 344 13.50 25.17 -25.24
C SER A 344 12.66 26.16 -24.44
N LYS A 345 11.52 25.71 -23.91
CA LYS A 345 10.62 26.56 -23.10
C LYS A 345 11.33 27.10 -21.84
N LEU A 346 12.10 26.28 -21.14
CA LEU A 346 12.85 26.74 -19.96
C LEU A 346 13.92 27.78 -20.33
N ASN A 347 14.62 27.58 -21.45
CA ASN A 347 15.62 28.53 -21.95
C ASN A 347 14.99 29.86 -22.37
N GLU A 348 13.87 29.83 -23.10
CA GLU A 348 13.10 31.02 -23.51
C GLU A 348 12.61 31.83 -22.31
N LEU A 349 12.26 31.14 -21.22
CA LEU A 349 11.88 31.77 -19.96
C LEU A 349 13.08 32.26 -19.14
N GLY A 350 14.31 31.91 -19.51
CA GLY A 350 15.52 32.29 -18.76
C GLY A 350 15.76 31.48 -17.48
N LEU A 351 15.11 30.33 -17.33
CA LEU A 351 15.18 29.46 -16.14
C LEU A 351 16.41 28.53 -16.18
N ARG A 352 17.61 29.12 -16.28
CA ARG A 352 18.88 28.40 -16.51
C ARG A 352 19.22 27.38 -15.43
N SER A 353 18.88 27.67 -14.16
CA SER A 353 19.10 26.73 -13.04
C SER A 353 18.37 25.40 -13.26
N LEU A 354 17.09 25.46 -13.63
CA LEU A 354 16.28 24.28 -13.94
C LEU A 354 16.81 23.55 -15.19
N VAL A 355 17.24 24.29 -16.22
CA VAL A 355 17.85 23.68 -17.41
C VAL A 355 19.07 22.83 -17.02
N TYR A 356 20.01 23.39 -16.26
CA TYR A 356 21.21 22.65 -15.83
C TYR A 356 20.86 21.45 -14.94
N LEU A 357 19.90 21.61 -14.03
CA LEU A 357 19.42 20.52 -13.17
C LEU A 357 18.88 19.35 -14.00
N PHE A 358 17.96 19.60 -14.92
CA PHE A 358 17.36 18.55 -15.75
C PHE A 358 18.35 17.96 -16.76
N ILE A 359 19.35 18.70 -17.24
CA ILE A 359 20.43 18.11 -18.05
C ILE A 359 21.27 17.12 -17.21
N GLY A 360 21.55 17.45 -15.95
CA GLY A 360 22.22 16.55 -15.00
C GLY A 360 21.43 15.25 -14.79
N LEU A 361 20.15 15.38 -14.44
CA LEU A 361 19.25 14.24 -14.26
C LEU A 361 19.10 13.37 -15.52
N GLU A 362 19.13 13.98 -16.71
CA GLU A 362 19.11 13.20 -17.96
C GLU A 362 20.33 12.29 -18.09
N LYS A 363 21.52 12.81 -17.79
CA LYS A 363 22.77 12.03 -17.84
C LYS A 363 22.80 10.88 -16.85
N GLU A 364 22.12 11.04 -15.71
CA GLU A 364 21.94 9.99 -14.69
C GLU A 364 20.82 8.99 -15.04
N GLY A 365 20.15 9.14 -16.18
CA GLY A 365 19.04 8.28 -16.57
C GLY A 365 17.75 8.51 -15.76
N LYS A 366 17.65 9.63 -15.04
CA LYS A 366 16.49 10.02 -14.23
C LYS A 366 15.41 10.80 -14.99
N ILE A 367 15.51 10.87 -16.32
CA ILE A 367 14.51 11.51 -17.19
C ILE A 367 14.05 10.57 -18.30
N VAL A 368 12.73 10.38 -18.40
CA VAL A 368 12.08 9.63 -19.47
C VAL A 368 11.33 10.57 -20.40
N GLY A 369 11.61 10.46 -21.71
CA GLY A 369 10.87 11.16 -22.77
C GLY A 369 9.67 10.32 -23.23
N VAL A 370 8.49 10.57 -22.67
CA VAL A 370 7.29 9.73 -22.86
C VAL A 370 6.82 9.68 -24.31
N GLN A 371 6.97 10.78 -25.07
CA GLN A 371 6.61 10.79 -26.49
C GLN A 371 7.41 9.75 -27.29
N LYS A 372 8.73 9.61 -27.03
CA LYS A 372 9.56 8.60 -27.70
C LYS A 372 9.11 7.19 -27.34
N GLU A 373 8.69 6.96 -26.10
CA GLU A 373 8.19 5.67 -25.63
C GLU A 373 6.89 5.29 -26.35
N ILE A 374 5.97 6.25 -26.49
CA ILE A 374 4.68 6.08 -27.17
C ILE A 374 4.87 5.90 -28.69
N LYS A 375 5.70 6.72 -29.35
CA LYS A 375 6.00 6.57 -30.79
C LYS A 375 6.51 5.17 -31.09
N LYS A 376 7.42 4.65 -30.27
CA LYS A 376 7.94 3.28 -30.38
C LYS A 376 6.85 2.23 -30.16
N ALA A 377 6.02 2.40 -29.13
CA ALA A 377 4.98 1.43 -28.78
C ALA A 377 3.86 1.35 -29.84
N LEU A 378 3.46 2.49 -30.40
CA LEU A 378 2.37 2.60 -31.37
C LEU A 378 2.84 2.64 -32.83
N LYS A 379 4.16 2.59 -33.09
CA LYS A 379 4.75 2.76 -34.41
C LYS A 379 4.27 4.03 -35.12
N LEU A 380 4.25 5.14 -34.39
CA LEU A 380 3.85 6.44 -34.90
C LEU A 380 5.08 7.27 -35.30
N GLU A 381 5.02 7.93 -36.45
CA GLU A 381 6.00 8.94 -36.83
C GLU A 381 5.81 10.23 -36.03
N ASN A 382 4.55 10.66 -35.89
CA ASN A 382 4.13 11.86 -35.15
C ASN A 382 3.20 11.50 -34.00
N ALA A 383 3.40 12.13 -32.85
CA ALA A 383 2.62 11.89 -31.64
C ALA A 383 2.41 13.21 -30.87
N PRO A 384 1.48 14.07 -31.32
CA PRO A 384 1.04 15.21 -30.53
C PRO A 384 0.33 14.71 -29.26
N LEU A 385 0.53 15.38 -28.12
CA LEU A 385 -0.01 14.88 -26.85
C LEU A 385 -1.54 14.73 -26.88
N GLU A 386 -2.27 15.78 -27.29
CA GLU A 386 -3.74 15.73 -27.32
C GLU A 386 -4.29 14.66 -28.25
N GLU A 387 -3.72 14.53 -29.45
CA GLU A 387 -4.14 13.52 -30.42
C GLU A 387 -3.89 12.10 -29.91
N VAL A 388 -2.77 11.89 -29.20
CA VAL A 388 -2.49 10.61 -28.55
C VAL A 388 -3.52 10.36 -27.47
N VAL A 389 -3.76 11.29 -26.55
CA VAL A 389 -4.72 11.13 -25.45
C VAL A 389 -6.13 10.85 -25.99
N ASN A 390 -6.59 11.63 -26.98
CA ASN A 390 -7.86 11.43 -27.67
C ASN A 390 -7.91 10.05 -28.37
N GLY A 391 -6.81 9.63 -28.99
CA GLY A 391 -6.69 8.32 -29.64
C GLY A 391 -6.78 7.12 -28.68
N PHE A 392 -6.52 7.32 -27.39
CA PHE A 392 -6.77 6.35 -26.32
C PHE A 392 -8.21 6.40 -25.79
N GLY A 393 -9.03 7.35 -26.24
CA GLY A 393 -10.40 7.57 -25.77
C GLY A 393 -10.47 8.39 -24.48
N TRP A 394 -9.40 9.09 -24.12
CA TRP A 394 -9.38 10.06 -23.02
C TRP A 394 -9.56 11.45 -23.59
N ASN A 395 -10.15 12.37 -22.83
CA ASN A 395 -10.38 13.74 -23.30
C ASN A 395 -9.72 14.74 -22.38
N PHE A 396 -9.27 15.85 -22.94
CA PHE A 396 -8.89 17.04 -22.18
C PHE A 396 -10.16 17.83 -21.82
N PRO A 397 -10.48 18.01 -20.53
CA PRO A 397 -11.55 18.93 -20.09
C PRO A 397 -11.37 20.34 -20.64
N VAL A 398 -10.13 20.81 -20.77
CA VAL A 398 -9.77 22.07 -21.44
C VAL A 398 -8.86 21.75 -22.63
N PRO A 399 -9.38 21.56 -23.86
CA PRO A 399 -8.53 21.37 -25.04
C PRO A 399 -7.68 22.61 -25.36
N LEU A 400 -6.53 22.41 -26.02
CA LEU A 400 -5.63 23.49 -26.45
C LEU A 400 -6.36 24.57 -27.26
N GLN A 401 -7.37 24.20 -28.05
CA GLN A 401 -8.18 25.16 -28.82
C GLN A 401 -8.94 26.15 -27.92
N ILE A 402 -9.45 25.70 -26.77
CA ILE A 402 -10.15 26.56 -25.80
C ILE A 402 -9.14 27.48 -25.10
N LEU A 403 -7.97 26.95 -24.76
CA LEU A 403 -6.88 27.73 -24.16
C LEU A 403 -6.41 28.81 -25.13
N ARG A 404 -6.17 28.45 -26.40
CA ARG A 404 -5.80 29.38 -27.47
C ARG A 404 -6.82 30.52 -27.63
N ALA A 405 -8.11 30.20 -27.65
CA ALA A 405 -9.15 31.22 -27.76
C ALA A 405 -9.13 32.22 -26.59
N GLU A 406 -8.86 31.74 -25.36
CA GLU A 406 -8.71 32.63 -24.21
C GLU A 406 -7.43 33.48 -24.31
N TYR A 407 -6.32 32.86 -24.72
CA TYR A 407 -5.05 33.54 -24.92
C TYR A 407 -5.18 34.68 -25.95
N GLU A 408 -5.79 34.41 -27.11
CA GLU A 408 -6.06 35.43 -28.13
C GLU A 408 -6.99 36.54 -27.60
N ASN A 409 -8.00 36.19 -26.79
CA ASN A 409 -8.89 37.17 -26.15
C ASN A 409 -8.14 38.06 -25.14
N THR A 410 -7.25 37.48 -24.33
CA THR A 410 -6.39 38.24 -23.41
C THR A 410 -5.47 39.17 -24.19
N ARG A 411 -4.80 38.68 -25.25
CA ARG A 411 -3.93 39.51 -26.12
C ARG A 411 -4.70 40.68 -26.75
N ARG A 412 -5.91 40.44 -27.22
CA ARG A 412 -6.78 41.49 -27.77
C ARG A 412 -7.11 42.57 -26.74
N LYS A 413 -7.41 42.18 -25.49
CA LYS A 413 -7.75 43.12 -24.41
C LYS A 413 -6.55 43.97 -23.98
N ILE A 414 -5.35 43.40 -23.95
CA ILE A 414 -4.14 44.12 -23.49
C ILE A 414 -3.50 44.99 -24.58
N LYS A 415 -3.75 44.71 -25.87
CA LYS A 415 -3.12 45.39 -27.01
C LYS A 415 -3.17 46.93 -26.94
N ASN A 416 -4.28 47.50 -26.47
CA ASN A 416 -4.48 48.95 -26.38
C ASN A 416 -4.42 49.48 -24.93
N MET A 417 -3.98 48.66 -23.98
CA MET A 417 -3.91 49.02 -22.56
C MET A 417 -2.46 49.32 -22.16
N PRO A 418 -2.24 50.25 -21.21
CA PRO A 418 -0.92 50.43 -20.62
C PRO A 418 -0.49 49.16 -19.87
N TYR A 419 0.80 48.87 -19.90
CA TYR A 419 1.42 47.67 -19.30
C TYR A 419 0.96 47.39 -17.86
N SER A 420 0.82 48.43 -17.05
CA SER A 420 0.38 48.36 -15.64
C SER A 420 -1.00 47.72 -15.45
N LYS A 421 -1.85 47.68 -16.48
CA LYS A 421 -3.20 47.09 -16.42
C LYS A 421 -3.26 45.66 -16.99
N TRP A 422 -2.20 45.17 -17.60
CA TRP A 422 -2.23 43.89 -18.33
C TRP A 422 -2.59 42.71 -17.44
N MET A 423 -1.99 42.63 -16.24
CA MET A 423 -2.17 41.50 -15.32
C MET A 423 -3.63 41.28 -14.90
N ILE A 424 -4.43 42.34 -14.84
CA ILE A 424 -5.86 42.28 -14.51
C ILE A 424 -6.62 41.41 -15.52
N PHE A 425 -6.21 41.43 -16.79
CA PHE A 425 -6.86 40.70 -17.88
C PHE A 425 -6.36 39.25 -18.04
N THR A 426 -5.40 38.81 -17.20
CA THR A 426 -4.82 37.46 -17.29
C THR A 426 -5.52 36.43 -16.38
N LYS A 427 -6.50 36.83 -15.57
CA LYS A 427 -7.14 35.95 -14.56
C LYS A 427 -7.72 34.67 -15.18
N TYR A 428 -8.53 34.79 -16.22
CA TYR A 428 -9.17 33.64 -16.87
C TYR A 428 -8.17 32.77 -17.63
N LEU A 429 -7.21 33.40 -18.31
CA LEU A 429 -6.09 32.70 -18.96
C LEU A 429 -5.28 31.89 -17.96
N THR A 430 -4.97 32.47 -16.80
CA THR A 430 -4.25 31.81 -15.68
C THR A 430 -5.03 30.57 -15.20
N GLN A 431 -6.33 30.69 -14.97
CA GLN A 431 -7.16 29.57 -14.51
C GLN A 431 -7.23 28.43 -15.53
N LYS A 432 -7.40 28.75 -16.82
CA LYS A 432 -7.43 27.75 -17.90
C LYS A 432 -6.06 27.10 -18.11
N SER A 433 -4.99 27.87 -18.01
CA SER A 433 -3.60 27.41 -18.13
C SER A 433 -3.25 26.39 -17.04
N ILE A 434 -3.61 26.67 -15.79
CA ILE A 434 -3.36 25.76 -14.67
C ILE A 434 -4.11 24.44 -14.88
N LYS A 435 -5.40 24.50 -15.21
CA LYS A 435 -6.20 23.29 -15.49
C LYS A 435 -5.66 22.50 -16.68
N TYR A 436 -5.29 23.19 -17.76
CA TYR A 436 -4.67 22.56 -18.92
C TYR A 436 -3.39 21.81 -18.53
N LEU A 437 -2.51 22.47 -17.79
CA LEU A 437 -1.25 21.89 -17.38
C LEU A 437 -1.45 20.70 -16.41
N GLU A 438 -2.43 20.78 -15.49
CA GLU A 438 -2.82 19.66 -14.64
C GLU A 438 -3.22 18.42 -15.46
N ASP A 439 -4.05 18.61 -16.49
CA ASP A 439 -4.51 17.54 -17.38
C ASP A 439 -3.35 16.96 -18.21
N VAL A 440 -2.45 17.83 -18.69
CA VAL A 440 -1.21 17.43 -19.40
C VAL A 440 -0.35 16.54 -18.52
N LEU A 441 -0.08 16.96 -17.28
CA LEU A 441 0.78 16.22 -16.36
C LEU A 441 0.21 14.84 -16.03
N LYS A 442 -1.08 14.76 -15.71
CA LYS A 442 -1.78 13.48 -15.46
C LYS A 442 -1.78 12.59 -16.70
N SER A 443 -1.94 13.16 -17.88
CA SER A 443 -1.90 12.43 -19.15
C SER A 443 -0.52 11.85 -19.44
N ILE A 444 0.55 12.62 -19.27
CA ILE A 444 1.94 12.16 -19.41
C ILE A 444 2.21 10.97 -18.47
N TYR A 445 1.77 11.07 -17.21
CA TYR A 445 1.90 10.02 -16.20
C TYR A 445 1.18 8.74 -16.63
N ASN A 446 -0.09 8.85 -17.03
CA ASN A 446 -0.90 7.72 -17.52
C ASN A 446 -0.30 7.06 -18.77
N LEU A 447 0.10 7.86 -19.76
CA LEU A 447 0.69 7.35 -21.00
C LEU A 447 1.98 6.58 -20.72
N TYR A 448 2.81 7.06 -19.80
CA TYR A 448 3.99 6.32 -19.38
C TYR A 448 3.63 4.96 -18.77
N LEU A 449 2.68 4.91 -17.82
CA LEU A 449 2.25 3.67 -17.18
C LEU A 449 1.65 2.66 -18.18
N VAL A 450 0.85 3.13 -19.14
CA VAL A 450 0.31 2.26 -20.20
C VAL A 450 1.42 1.77 -21.13
N SER A 451 2.36 2.64 -21.54
CA SER A 451 3.47 2.25 -22.40
C SER A 451 4.37 1.19 -21.74
N LYS A 452 4.61 1.29 -20.42
CA LYS A 452 5.36 0.31 -19.64
C LYS A 452 4.65 -1.04 -19.61
N LYS A 453 3.32 -1.05 -19.49
CA LYS A 453 2.52 -2.28 -19.58
C LYS A 453 2.57 -2.91 -20.97
N TRP A 454 2.50 -2.11 -22.03
CA TRP A 454 2.61 -2.62 -23.41
C TRP A 454 3.94 -3.28 -23.71
N ARG A 455 5.06 -2.77 -23.18
CA ARG A 455 6.36 -3.42 -23.34
C ARG A 455 6.42 -4.80 -22.70
N ASN A 456 5.81 -4.94 -21.54
CA ASN A 456 5.86 -6.17 -20.77
C ASN A 456 4.90 -7.24 -21.31
N ASN A 457 3.84 -6.85 -22.03
CA ASN A 457 2.87 -7.76 -22.64
C ASN A 457 2.77 -7.53 -24.16
N LYS A 458 3.66 -8.17 -24.94
CA LYS A 458 3.63 -8.13 -26.42
C LYS A 458 2.37 -8.73 -27.07
N SER A 459 1.45 -9.35 -26.32
CA SER A 459 0.30 -10.09 -26.86
C SER A 459 -1.07 -9.41 -26.72
N LEU A 460 -1.22 -8.32 -25.95
CA LEU A 460 -2.56 -7.81 -25.61
C LEU A 460 -3.27 -7.05 -26.77
N PHE A 461 -2.55 -6.68 -27.83
CA PHE A 461 -3.06 -5.75 -28.84
C PHE A 461 -2.66 -6.07 -30.29
N LYS A 462 -2.32 -7.33 -30.59
CA LYS A 462 -2.50 -7.81 -31.97
C LYS A 462 -3.99 -7.96 -32.28
#